data_AF-A0A5C9E2H0-F1
#
_entry.id   AF-A0A5C9E2H0-F1
#
_cell.length_a   1.000
_cell.length_b   1.000
_cell.length_c   1.000
_cell.angle_alpha   90.00
_cell.angle_beta   90.00
_cell.angle_gamma   90.00
#
_symmetry.space_group_name_H-M   'P 1'
#
loop_
_entity.id
_entity.type
_entity.pdbx_description
1 polymer ?
#
loop_
_entity_poly.entity_id
_entity_poly.type
_entity_poly.pdbx_seq_one_letter_code
_entity_poly.pdbx_strand_id
1 'polypeptide(L)'
;MSQFTGGILSQKELQELRRLRAVREALDRLKRRGISADFPICPNCKSARIIDLTSYHDLGYIGSFQPAYYCLDCGWYGRSLAVMSNRDLSDKVLRDLEATYPELMERETKQDIRDESF
;
A
#
# COMPACT_ATOMS: atom_id res chain seq x y z
N MET A 1 -2.89 -31.38 -10.03
CA MET A 1 -3.78 -31.57 -8.86
C MET A 1 -4.18 -30.20 -8.35
N SER A 2 -5.47 -29.94 -8.12
CA SER A 2 -6.03 -28.60 -7.92
C SER A 2 -5.61 -27.97 -6.58
N GLN A 3 -5.11 -26.74 -6.60
CA GLN A 3 -4.84 -25.96 -5.39
C GLN A 3 -6.16 -25.63 -4.67
N PHE A 4 -6.30 -26.14 -3.46
CA PHE A 4 -7.42 -25.89 -2.56
C PHE A 4 -7.39 -24.42 -2.10
N THR A 5 -8.21 -23.56 -2.71
CA THR A 5 -8.48 -22.20 -2.23
C THR A 5 -9.63 -22.21 -1.24
N GLY A 6 -9.44 -22.86 -0.09
CA GLY A 6 -10.47 -23.05 0.92
C GLY A 6 -10.07 -22.51 2.29
N GLY A 7 -9.63 -21.25 2.37
CA GLY A 7 -9.48 -20.54 3.64
C GLY A 7 -10.70 -19.64 3.88
N ILE A 8 -11.60 -20.02 4.78
CA ILE A 8 -12.65 -19.10 5.24
C ILE A 8 -11.95 -17.94 5.94
N LEU A 9 -12.05 -16.74 5.38
CA LEU A 9 -11.52 -15.53 6.00
C LEU A 9 -12.16 -15.32 7.37
N SER A 10 -11.35 -14.92 8.35
CA SER A 10 -11.87 -14.42 9.61
C SER A 10 -12.75 -13.19 9.37
N GLN A 11 -13.66 -12.90 10.30
CA GLN A 11 -14.52 -11.73 10.21
C GLN A 11 -13.72 -10.42 10.08
N LYS A 12 -12.56 -10.36 10.73
CA LYS A 12 -11.62 -9.22 10.66
C LYS A 12 -11.05 -9.08 9.25
N GLU A 13 -10.50 -10.15 8.67
CA GLU A 13 -9.93 -10.12 7.31
C GLU A 13 -10.99 -9.77 6.27
N LEU A 14 -12.21 -10.29 6.42
CA LEU A 14 -13.34 -9.95 5.56
C LEU A 14 -13.66 -8.45 5.63
N GLN A 15 -13.65 -7.87 6.83
CA GLN A 15 -13.90 -6.44 7.03
C GLN A 15 -12.79 -5.58 6.42
N GLU A 16 -11.53 -5.98 6.61
CA GLU A 16 -10.37 -5.32 6.02
C GLU A 16 -10.43 -5.34 4.48
N LEU A 17 -10.75 -6.48 3.88
CA LEU A 17 -10.91 -6.59 2.43
C LEU A 17 -12.05 -5.73 1.90
N ARG A 18 -13.18 -5.64 2.62
CA ARG A 18 -14.29 -4.75 2.24
C ARG A 18 -13.86 -3.30 2.21
N ARG A 19 -13.09 -2.84 3.21
CA ARG A 19 -12.55 -1.46 3.25
C ARG A 19 -11.63 -1.20 2.06
N LEU A 20 -10.68 -2.10 1.81
CA LEU A 20 -9.74 -1.99 0.70
C LEU A 20 -10.43 -2.01 -0.66
N ARG A 21 -11.44 -2.88 -0.83
CA ARG A 21 -12.23 -2.96 -2.05
C ARG A 21 -12.93 -1.64 -2.39
N ALA A 22 -13.51 -0.97 -1.39
CA ALA A 22 -14.17 0.32 -1.60
C ALA A 22 -13.20 1.39 -2.12
N VAL A 23 -11.97 1.42 -1.59
CA VAL A 23 -10.91 2.32 -2.05
C VAL A 23 -10.49 1.98 -3.48
N ARG A 24 -10.25 0.69 -3.77
CA ARG A 24 -9.90 0.23 -5.12
C ARG A 24 -10.95 0.62 -6.15
N GLU A 25 -12.23 0.40 -5.86
CA GLU A 25 -13.31 0.77 -6.78
C GLU A 25 -13.38 2.28 -7.03
N ALA A 26 -13.08 3.11 -6.01
CA ALA A 26 -12.98 4.55 -6.17
C ALA A 26 -11.80 4.95 -7.06
N LEU A 27 -10.63 4.33 -6.84
CA LEU A 27 -9.42 4.51 -7.63
C LEU A 27 -9.62 4.09 -9.10
N ASP A 28 -10.30 2.97 -9.36
CA ASP A 28 -10.63 2.51 -10.71
C ASP A 28 -11.57 3.50 -11.43
N ARG A 29 -12.56 4.05 -10.72
CA ARG A 29 -13.43 5.10 -11.28
C ARG A 29 -12.64 6.36 -11.65
N LEU A 30 -11.68 6.76 -10.83
CA LEU A 30 -10.80 7.90 -11.13
C LEU A 30 -9.90 7.59 -12.33
N LYS A 31 -9.35 6.38 -12.41
CA LYS A 31 -8.49 5.96 -13.53
C LYS A 31 -9.23 6.00 -14.86
N ARG A 32 -10.48 5.51 -14.90
CA ARG A 32 -11.34 5.59 -16.10
C ARG A 32 -11.63 7.02 -16.55
N ARG A 33 -11.55 7.99 -15.63
CA ARG A 33 -11.68 9.42 -15.92
C ARG A 33 -10.35 10.08 -16.30
N GLY A 34 -9.27 9.31 -16.41
CA GLY A 34 -7.92 9.82 -16.65
C GLY A 34 -7.27 10.48 -15.45
N ILE A 35 -7.80 10.27 -14.24
CA ILE A 35 -7.29 10.89 -13.00
C ILE A 35 -6.46 9.86 -12.23
N SER A 36 -5.18 10.18 -12.04
CA SER A 36 -4.27 9.44 -11.17
C SER A 36 -4.31 10.00 -9.75
N ALA A 37 -4.52 9.15 -8.76
CA ALA A 37 -4.67 9.51 -7.35
C ALA A 37 -4.03 8.46 -6.44
N ASP A 38 -3.59 8.94 -5.28
CA ASP A 38 -2.98 8.15 -4.22
C ASP A 38 -3.83 8.30 -2.96
N PHE A 39 -4.21 7.19 -2.34
CA PHE A 39 -4.95 7.20 -1.08
C PHE A 39 -4.09 6.64 0.06
N PRO A 40 -3.95 7.38 1.17
CA PRO A 40 -3.34 6.87 2.40
C PRO A 40 -4.23 5.79 3.01
N ILE A 41 -3.62 4.67 3.43
CA ILE A 41 -4.30 3.53 4.05
C ILE A 41 -3.61 3.17 5.36
N CYS A 42 -4.42 2.95 6.39
CA CYS A 42 -3.93 2.58 7.72
C CYS A 42 -3.32 1.18 7.65
N PRO A 43 -2.04 1.00 8.03
CA PRO A 43 -1.40 -0.31 7.97
C PRO A 43 -2.03 -1.30 8.95
N ASN A 44 -2.61 -0.81 10.04
CA ASN A 44 -3.22 -1.63 11.10
C ASN A 44 -4.65 -2.09 10.76
N CYS A 45 -5.57 -1.18 10.42
CA CYS A 45 -6.99 -1.52 10.25
C CYS A 45 -7.54 -1.34 8.82
N LYS A 46 -6.67 -1.01 7.87
CA LYS A 46 -6.99 -0.80 6.44
C LYS A 46 -8.03 0.30 6.16
N SER A 47 -8.23 1.23 7.09
CA SER A 47 -9.05 2.41 6.86
C SER A 47 -8.32 3.44 6.00
N ALA A 48 -9.05 4.13 5.13
CA ALA A 48 -8.57 5.31 4.40
C ALA A 48 -8.74 6.63 5.17
N ARG A 49 -9.31 6.59 6.38
CA ARG A 49 -9.56 7.76 7.24
C ARG A 49 -8.30 8.09 8.03
N ILE A 50 -7.29 8.60 7.33
CA ILE A 50 -6.03 9.07 7.89
C ILE A 50 -5.97 10.59 7.80
N ILE A 51 -5.45 11.22 8.85
CA ILE A 51 -5.06 12.62 8.86
C ILE A 51 -3.54 12.73 8.92
N ASP A 52 -3.00 13.72 8.21
CA ASP A 52 -1.62 14.17 8.34
C ASP A 52 -1.55 15.14 9.52
N LEU A 53 -0.65 14.87 10.45
CA LEU A 53 -0.37 15.70 11.60
C LEU A 53 0.79 16.64 11.21
N THR A 54 0.45 17.90 11.00
CA THR A 54 1.42 18.94 10.68
C THR A 54 2.05 19.38 11.99
N SER A 55 3.27 18.92 12.25
CA SER A 55 3.96 19.08 13.53
C SER A 55 4.02 20.49 14.09
N TYR A 56 4.10 21.52 13.23
CA TYR A 56 4.11 22.92 13.66
C TYR A 56 2.75 23.41 14.20
N HIS A 57 1.64 23.01 13.57
CA HIS A 57 0.30 23.45 13.95
C HIS A 57 -0.33 22.57 15.03
N ASP A 58 -0.08 21.25 14.98
CA ASP A 58 -0.76 20.28 15.84
C ASP A 58 -0.02 20.01 17.16
N LEU A 59 1.30 20.22 17.21
CA LEU A 59 2.17 19.85 18.35
C LEU A 59 3.01 21.02 18.91
N GLY A 60 2.91 22.21 18.32
CA GLY A 60 3.65 23.42 18.73
C GLY A 60 5.16 23.37 18.44
N TYR A 61 5.94 24.24 19.08
CA TYR A 61 7.40 24.39 18.88
C TYR A 61 8.24 23.17 19.31
N ILE A 62 7.57 22.11 19.79
CA ILE A 62 8.14 20.83 20.20
C ILE A 62 8.04 19.78 19.06
N GLY A 63 7.44 20.16 17.93
CA GLY A 63 7.10 19.28 16.82
C GLY A 63 8.31 18.76 16.04
N SER A 64 8.32 17.45 15.80
CA SER A 64 9.22 16.81 14.84
C SER A 64 8.91 17.33 13.43
N PHE A 65 9.91 17.84 12.69
CA PHE A 65 9.73 18.28 11.28
C PHE A 65 9.29 17.15 10.32
N GLN A 66 9.24 15.91 10.79
CA GLN A 66 8.92 14.75 9.96
C GLN A 66 7.41 14.52 9.95
N PRO A 67 6.81 14.21 8.78
CA PRO A 67 5.39 13.89 8.68
C PRO A 67 4.98 12.79 9.66
N ALA A 68 3.82 12.97 10.28
CA ALA A 68 3.23 11.98 11.15
C ALA A 68 1.76 11.79 10.76
N TYR A 69 1.25 10.57 10.91
CA TYR A 69 -0.08 10.20 10.46
C TYR A 69 -0.88 9.61 11.60
N TYR A 70 -2.18 9.90 11.64
CA TYR A 70 -3.10 9.36 12.61
C TYR A 70 -4.34 8.77 11.94
N CYS A 71 -4.71 7.56 12.34
CA CYS A 71 -5.92 6.88 11.86
C CYS A 71 -7.11 7.16 12.78
N LEU A 72 -8.16 7.75 12.22
CA LEU A 72 -9.37 8.12 12.96
C LEU A 72 -10.20 6.92 13.43
N ASP A 73 -10.00 5.73 12.85
CA ASP A 73 -10.83 4.56 13.14
C ASP A 73 -10.23 3.62 14.19
N CYS A 74 -8.90 3.51 14.29
CA CYS A 74 -8.24 2.61 15.24
C CYS A 74 -7.17 3.26 16.11
N GLY A 75 -6.92 4.57 15.94
CA GLY A 75 -5.95 5.31 16.74
C GLY A 75 -4.48 5.02 16.41
N TRP A 76 -4.19 4.32 15.31
CA TRP A 76 -2.82 4.10 14.88
C TRP A 76 -2.12 5.45 14.61
N TYR A 77 -0.93 5.61 15.17
CA TYR A 77 -0.04 6.74 14.96
C TYR A 77 1.29 6.22 14.42
N GLY A 78 1.82 6.84 13.38
CA GLY A 78 3.12 6.45 12.81
C GLY A 78 3.64 7.44 11.78
N ARG A 79 4.87 7.21 11.33
CA ARG A 79 5.55 8.07 10.33
C ARG A 79 5.62 7.44 8.94
N SER A 80 5.30 6.15 8.83
CA SER A 80 5.31 5.42 7.57
C SER A 80 3.88 5.18 7.10
N LEU A 81 3.58 5.60 5.87
CA LEU A 81 2.23 5.52 5.31
C LEU A 81 2.17 4.43 4.25
N ALA A 82 1.18 3.53 4.34
CA ALA A 82 0.86 2.65 3.23
C ALA A 82 -0.05 3.41 2.26
N VAL A 83 0.29 3.39 0.97
CA VAL A 83 -0.45 4.11 -0.07
C VAL A 83 -1.01 3.12 -1.07
N MET A 84 -2.29 3.27 -1.40
CA MET A 84 -2.92 2.58 -2.52
C MET A 84 -3.09 3.57 -3.67
N SER A 85 -2.57 3.23 -4.85
CA SER A 85 -2.53 4.12 -6.02
C SER A 85 -3.12 3.45 -7.25
N ASN A 86 -3.71 4.25 -8.15
CA ASN A 86 -4.11 3.82 -9.49
C ASN A 86 -3.14 4.29 -10.59
N ARG A 87 -2.03 4.94 -10.22
CA ARG A 87 -0.98 5.33 -11.15
C ARG A 87 -0.50 4.11 -11.92
N ASP A 88 -0.21 4.30 -13.19
CA ASP A 88 0.42 3.24 -13.96
C ASP A 88 1.77 2.91 -13.32
N LEU A 89 1.96 1.62 -13.03
CA LEU A 89 3.25 1.02 -12.74
C LEU A 89 4.08 1.04 -14.03
N SER A 90 4.32 2.23 -14.58
CA SER A 90 5.33 2.37 -15.63
C SER A 90 6.69 2.11 -15.01
N ASP A 91 7.57 1.49 -15.78
CA ASP A 91 8.93 1.10 -15.45
C ASP A 91 9.74 2.08 -14.58
N LYS A 92 9.37 3.36 -14.42
CA LYS A 92 10.08 4.27 -13.49
C LYS A 92 10.05 3.77 -12.04
N VAL A 93 8.92 3.29 -11.53
CA VAL A 93 8.86 2.79 -10.14
C VAL A 93 9.67 1.50 -9.99
N LEU A 94 9.59 0.62 -10.99
CA LEU A 94 10.38 -0.61 -11.02
C LEU A 94 11.88 -0.31 -11.19
N ARG A 95 12.26 0.64 -12.05
CA ARG A 95 13.65 1.10 -12.23
C ARG A 95 14.20 1.79 -10.99
N ASP A 96 13.40 2.58 -10.29
CA ASP A 96 13.79 3.21 -9.03
C ASP A 96 14.00 2.14 -7.94
N LEU A 97 13.17 1.09 -7.92
CA LEU A 97 13.36 -0.07 -7.04
C LEU A 97 14.58 -0.93 -7.43
N GLU A 98 14.82 -1.16 -8.72
CA GLU A 98 16.00 -1.85 -9.26
C GLU A 98 17.29 -1.16 -8.83
N ALA A 99 17.34 0.17 -8.92
CA ALA A 99 18.50 0.96 -8.49
C ALA A 99 18.71 0.91 -6.97
N THR A 100 17.64 0.73 -6.19
CA THR A 100 17.68 0.75 -4.73
C THR A 100 17.96 -0.64 -4.14
N TYR A 101 17.50 -1.71 -4.80
CA TYR A 101 17.57 -3.10 -4.31
C TYR A 101 17.95 -4.11 -5.43
N PRO A 102 19.15 -4.02 -6.01
CA PRO A 102 19.56 -4.88 -7.12
C PRO A 102 19.52 -6.39 -6.76
N GLU A 103 19.82 -6.75 -5.51
CA GLU A 103 19.82 -8.13 -5.01
C GLU A 103 18.44 -8.81 -4.95
N LEU A 104 17.35 -8.04 -4.98
CA LEU A 104 15.99 -8.60 -5.02
C LEU A 104 15.62 -9.08 -6.43
N MET A 105 16.21 -8.48 -7.47
CA MET A 105 15.93 -8.79 -8.88
C MET A 105 16.77 -9.96 -9.41
N GLU A 106 17.97 -10.19 -8.85
CA GLU A 106 18.83 -11.33 -9.20
C GLU A 106 18.23 -12.70 -8.80
N ARG A 107 17.21 -12.72 -7.96
CA ARG A 107 16.54 -13.95 -7.51
C ARG A 107 15.54 -14.48 -8.52
N GLU A 108 14.84 -13.60 -9.25
CA GLU A 108 13.88 -14.03 -10.29
C GLU A 108 14.60 -14.65 -11.49
N THR A 109 15.75 -14.11 -11.89
CA THR A 109 16.53 -14.64 -13.03
C THR A 109 17.08 -16.06 -12.78
N LYS A 110 17.32 -16.45 -11.52
CA LYS A 110 17.80 -17.81 -11.19
C LYS A 110 16.67 -18.83 -11.04
N GLN A 111 15.44 -18.37 -10.83
CA GLN A 111 14.29 -19.25 -10.64
C GLN A 111 13.67 -19.62 -11.99
N ASP A 112 13.58 -18.67 -12.93
CA ASP A 112 13.08 -18.95 -14.28
C ASP A 112 14.01 -19.88 -15.10
N ILE A 113 15.33 -19.81 -14.88
CA ILE A 113 16.29 -20.72 -15.55
C ILE A 113 16.17 -22.16 -15.02
N ARG A 114 15.66 -22.38 -13.80
CA ARG A 114 15.54 -23.72 -13.21
C ARG A 114 14.29 -24.47 -13.64
N ASP A 115 13.23 -23.76 -14.02
CA ASP A 115 11.95 -24.36 -14.42
C ASP A 115 11.87 -24.69 -15.92
N GLU A 116 12.80 -24.21 -16.75
CA GLU A 116 12.94 -24.62 -18.17
C GLU A 116 13.94 -25.78 -18.40
N SER A 117 14.52 -26.31 -17.33
CA SER A 117 15.42 -27.45 -17.42
C SER A 117 15.01 -28.54 -16.44
N PHE A 118 13.85 -29.18 -16.66
CA PHE A 118 13.56 -30.60 -16.38
C PHE A 118 12.19 -31.03 -16.93
#